data_AF-S4P897-F1
#
_entry.id   AF-S4P897-F1
#
_cell.length_a   1.000
_cell.length_b   1.000
_cell.length_c   1.000
_cell.angle_alpha   90.00
_cell.angle_beta   90.00
_cell.angle_gamma   90.00
#
_symmetry.space_group_name_H-M   'P 1'
#
loop_
_entity.id
_entity.type
_entity.pdbx_description
1 polymer ?
#
loop_
_entity_poly.entity_id
_entity_poly.type
_entity_poly.pdbx_seq_one_letter_code
_entity_poly.pdbx_strand_id
1 'polypeptide(L)' 'MNTFSQRLLDGNFLVPDAPTYARHAVCTLGRVHTTTGYWLHGIQYLFIKMAPEWLRIKIGAHLNRGFREEHMQKVKIKTH' A
#
# COMPACT_ATOMS: atom_id res chain seq x y z
N MET A 1 -5.60 8.03 -19.65
CA MET A 1 -5.77 8.78 -18.39
C MET A 1 -5.94 7.76 -17.26
N ASN A 2 -5.18 7.90 -16.16
CA ASN A 2 -5.28 7.16 -14.88
C ASN A 2 -4.55 5.80 -14.76
N THR A 3 -3.51 5.51 -15.54
CA THR A 3 -2.78 4.25 -15.36
C THR A 3 -1.95 4.30 -14.08
N PHE A 4 -2.49 3.72 -12.99
CA PHE A 4 -1.73 3.42 -11.78
C PHE A 4 -0.54 2.51 -12.11
N SER A 5 0.51 2.56 -11.29
CA SER A 5 1.72 1.74 -11.50
C SER A 5 1.33 0.27 -11.60
N GLN A 6 1.77 -0.46 -12.63
CA GLN A 6 1.47 -1.88 -12.81
C GLN A 6 1.82 -2.71 -11.56
N ARG A 7 2.89 -2.35 -10.83
CA ARG A 7 3.23 -2.98 -9.55
C ARG A 7 2.16 -2.88 -8.45
N LEU A 8 1.32 -1.85 -8.48
CA LEU A 8 0.20 -1.70 -7.54
C LEU A 8 -1.04 -2.48 -8.01
N LEU A 9 -1.12 -2.80 -9.30
CA LEU A 9 -2.20 -3.55 -9.92
C LEU A 9 -1.93 -5.06 -9.93
N ASP A 10 -0.68 -5.50 -10.10
CA ASP A 10 -0.35 -6.93 -10.04
C ASP A 10 -0.56 -7.54 -8.64
N GLY A 11 -0.66 -6.69 -7.63
CA GLY A 11 -0.77 -7.11 -6.24
C GLY A 11 0.50 -7.80 -5.73
N ASN A 12 0.64 -7.84 -4.42
CA ASN A 12 1.69 -8.54 -3.72
C ASN A 12 1.13 -9.02 -2.37
N PHE A 13 1.86 -9.89 -1.68
CA PHE A 13 1.43 -10.40 -0.37
C PHE A 13 1.08 -9.27 0.62
N LEU A 14 1.85 -8.18 0.62
CA LEU A 14 1.63 -7.01 1.48
C LEU A 14 0.58 -6.02 0.93
N VAL A 15 0.35 -5.99 -0.38
CA VAL A 15 -0.58 -5.06 -1.05
C VAL A 15 -1.39 -5.87 -2.04
N PRO A 16 -2.55 -6.42 -1.66
CA PRO A 16 -3.34 -7.29 -2.53
C PRO A 16 -3.85 -6.50 -3.74
N ASP A 17 -4.10 -7.23 -4.82
CA ASP A 17 -4.76 -6.67 -5.99
C ASP A 17 -6.15 -6.09 -5.62
N ALA A 18 -6.56 -5.05 -6.33
CA ALA A 18 -7.76 -4.27 -6.09
C ALA A 18 -9.06 -5.10 -5.92
N PRO A 19 -9.40 -6.05 -6.82
CA PRO A 19 -10.57 -6.92 -6.65
C PRO A 19 -10.49 -7.81 -5.41
N THR A 20 -9.29 -8.30 -5.07
CA THR A 20 -9.09 -9.14 -3.88
C THR A 20 -9.36 -8.31 -2.62
N TYR A 21 -8.78 -7.11 -2.54
CA TYR A 21 -9.04 -6.17 -1.46
C TYR A 21 -10.53 -5.85 -1.33
N ALA A 22 -11.19 -5.48 -2.44
CA ALA A 22 -12.60 -5.10 -2.45
C ALA A 22 -13.51 -6.24 -1.95
N ARG A 23 -13.24 -7.48 -2.36
CA ARG A 23 -14.03 -8.65 -1.93
C ARG A 23 -13.93 -8.86 -0.42
N HIS A 24 -12.73 -8.79 0.14
CA HIS A 24 -12.54 -8.92 1.59
C HIS A 24 -13.16 -7.75 2.35
N ALA A 25 -13.03 -6.52 1.85
CA ALA A 25 -13.60 -5.34 2.48
C ALA A 25 -15.14 -5.42 2.54
N VAL A 26 -15.78 -5.78 1.42
CA VAL A 26 -17.25 -5.93 1.36
C VAL A 26 -17.74 -7.05 2.29
N CYS A 27 -17.04 -8.19 2.38
CA CYS A 27 -17.38 -9.25 3.33
C CYS A 27 -17.33 -8.81 4.80
N THR A 28 -16.56 -7.76 5.13
CA THR A 28 -16.45 -7.24 6.50
C THR A 28 -17.43 -6.11 6.81
N LEU A 29 -18.08 -5.52 5.80
CA LEU A 29 -19.11 -4.51 5.99
C LEU A 29 -20.31 -5.10 6.74
N GLY A 30 -20.75 -4.42 7.79
CA GLY A 30 -21.86 -4.86 8.64
C GLY A 30 -21.53 -5.95 9.66
N ARG A 31 -20.35 -6.58 9.57
CA ARG A 31 -19.87 -7.57 10.55
C ARG A 31 -18.93 -6.98 11.60
N VAL A 32 -18.11 -5.99 11.20
CA VAL A 32 -17.11 -5.36 12.07
C VAL A 32 -17.18 -3.83 11.93
N HIS A 33 -17.15 -3.11 13.06
CA HIS A 33 -17.29 -1.65 13.09
C HIS A 33 -16.02 -0.91 12.63
N THR A 34 -14.84 -1.55 12.69
CA THR A 34 -13.56 -0.99 12.23
C THR A 34 -12.66 -2.11 11.72
N THR A 35 -12.29 -2.04 10.45
CA THR A 35 -11.48 -3.05 9.76
C THR A 35 -10.62 -2.39 8.69
N THR A 36 -9.42 -2.93 8.46
CA THR A 36 -8.51 -2.51 7.39
C THR A 36 -8.91 -3.05 6.02
N GLY A 37 -10.08 -3.68 5.88
CA GLY A 37 -10.59 -4.25 4.63
C GLY A 37 -9.92 -5.56 4.19
N TYR A 38 -8.69 -5.83 4.63
CA TYR A 38 -7.97 -7.09 4.42
C TYR A 38 -7.32 -7.56 5.72
N TRP A 39 -7.39 -8.87 5.99
CA TRP A 39 -6.97 -9.46 7.27
C TRP A 39 -5.49 -9.25 7.57
N LEU A 40 -4.61 -9.36 6.56
CA LEU A 40 -3.17 -9.17 6.76
C LEU A 40 -2.81 -7.73 7.13
N HIS A 41 -3.58 -6.75 6.65
CA HIS A 41 -3.39 -5.35 7.04
C HIS A 41 -3.66 -5.14 8.53
N GLY A 42 -4.50 -5.97 9.16
CA GLY A 42 -4.71 -5.93 10.61
C GLY A 42 -3.46 -6.34 11.38
N ILE A 43 -2.77 -7.38 10.91
CA ILE A 43 -1.49 -7.83 11.46
C ILE A 43 -0.39 -6.77 11.23
N GLN A 44 -0.29 -6.24 10.01
CA GLN A 44 0.64 -5.16 9.70
C GLN A 44 0.40 -3.93 10.57
N TYR A 45 -0.86 -3.55 10.76
CA TYR A 45 -1.24 -2.42 11.61
C TYR A 45 -0.81 -2.64 13.07
N LEU A 46 -0.96 -3.86 13.60
CA LEU A 46 -0.48 -4.21 14.94
C LEU A 46 1.03 -3.98 15.07
N PHE A 47 1.83 -4.51 14.12
CA PHE A 47 3.28 -4.33 14.13
C PHE A 47 3.70 -2.86 13.99
N ILE A 48 3.06 -2.10 13.10
CA ILE A 48 3.33 -0.67 12.92
C ILE A 48 2.99 0.11 14.19
N LYS A 49 1.89 -0.23 14.87
CA LYS A 49 1.47 0.45 16.10
C LYS A 49 2.40 0.14 17.28
N MET A 50 2.99 -1.06 17.33
CA MET A 50 4.01 -1.42 18.31
C MET A 50 5.37 -0.79 18.00
N ALA A 51 5.65 -0.47 16.73
CA ALA A 51 6.94 0.08 16.33
C ALA A 51 7.15 1.53 16.85
N PRO A 52 8.35 1.84 17.36
CA PRO A 52 8.67 3.20 17.80
C PRO A 52 8.66 4.19 16.63
N GLU A 53 8.37 5.46 16.94
CA GLU A 53 8.13 6.51 15.93
C GLU A 53 9.34 6.72 15.00
N TRP A 54 10.56 6.76 15.55
CA TRP A 54 11.78 6.94 14.77
C TRP A 54 11.95 5.88 13.67
N LEU A 55 11.53 4.63 13.95
CA LEU A 55 11.64 3.53 13.00
C LEU A 55 10.62 3.70 11.87
N ARG A 56 9.38 4.09 12.21
CA ARG A 56 8.34 4.40 11.23
C ARG A 56 8.74 5.54 10.30
N ILE A 57 9.33 6.61 10.86
CA ILE A 57 9.81 7.75 10.08
C ILE A 57 10.95 7.33 9.14
N LYS A 58 11.92 6.54 9.62
CA LYS A 58 13.06 6.08 8.81
C LYS A 58 12.61 5.21 7.63
N ILE A 59 11.70 4.27 7.87
CA ILE A 59 11.15 3.39 6.83
C ILE A 59 10.35 4.21 5.82
N GLY A 60 9.47 5.11 6.29
CA GLY A 60 8.69 6.00 5.42
C GLY A 60 9.57 6.89 4.54
N ALA A 61 10.65 7.45 5.11
CA ALA A 61 11.61 8.25 4.36
C ALA A 61 12.34 7.44 3.28
N HIS A 62 12.69 6.19 3.57
CA HIS A 62 13.30 5.29 2.59
C HIS A 62 12.35 4.95 1.43
N LEU A 63 11.11 4.58 1.74
CA LEU A 63 10.08 4.27 0.73
C LEU A 63 9.78 5.48 -0.16
N ASN A 64 9.60 6.66 0.44
CA ASN A 64 9.34 7.90 -0.31
C ASN A 64 10.49 8.28 -1.25
N ARG A 65 11.75 8.02 -0.86
CA ARG A 65 12.90 8.22 -1.76
C ARG A 65 12.82 7.30 -2.97
N GLY A 66 12.53 6.02 -2.78
CA GLY A 66 12.35 5.06 -3.87
C GLY A 66 11.20 5.44 -4.81
N PHE A 67 10.03 5.80 -4.27
CA PHE A 67 8.90 6.24 -5.09
C PHE A 67 9.19 7.52 -5.88
N ARG A 68 9.93 8.46 -5.29
CA ARG A 68 10.34 9.68 -5.97
C ARG A 68 11.29 9.38 -7.13
N GLU A 69 12.23 8.47 -6.95
CA GLU A 69 13.14 8.04 -8.02
C GLU A 69 12.39 7.34 -9.15
N GLU A 70 11.49 6.41 -8.84
CA GLU A 70 10.64 5.76 -9.85
C GLU A 70 9.78 6.78 -10.62
N HIS A 71 9.23 7.78 -9.93
CA HIS A 71 8.47 8.86 -10.56
C HIS A 71 9.32 9.68 -11.53
N MET A 72 10.52 10.09 -11.11
CA MET A 72 11.43 10.87 -11.95
C MET A 72 11.87 10.08 -13.20
N GLN A 73 12.12 8.78 -13.06
CA GLN A 73 12.42 7.90 -14.21
C GLN A 73 11.25 7.84 -15.20
N LYS A 74 10.01 7.67 -14.71
CA LYS A 74 8.81 7.67 -15.56
C LYS A 74 8.59 9.00 -16.28
N VAL A 75 8.82 10.13 -15.61
CA VAL A 75 8.74 11.46 -16.23
C VAL A 75 9.77 11.57 -17.34
N LYS A 76 11.02 11.17 -17.10
CA LYS A 76 12.10 11.24 -18.10
C LYS A 76 11.81 10.38 -19.34
N ILE A 77 11.27 9.17 -19.16
CA ILE A 77 10.87 8.27 -20.27
C ILE A 77 9.73 8.88 -21.09
N LYS A 78 8.82 9.64 -20.47
CA LYS A 78 7.67 10.25 -21.17
C LYS A 78 8.03 11.52 -21.96
N THR A 79 9.16 12.16 -21.63
CA THR A 79 9.62 13.41 -22.28
C THR A 79 10.49 13.16 -23.52
N HIS A 80 11.01 11.94 -23.69
CA HIS A 80 11.65 11.47 -24.93
C HIS A 80 10.64 10.77 -25.84
#